data_AF-A0AAV3XQR7-F1
#
_entry.id   AF-A0AAV3XQR7-F1
#
_cell.length_a   1.000
_cell.length_b   1.000
_cell.length_c   1.000
_cell.angle_alpha   90.00
_cell.angle_beta   90.00
_cell.angle_gamma   90.00
#
_symmetry.space_group_name_H-M   'P 1'
#
loop_
_entity.id
_entity.type
_entity.pdbx_description
1 polymer ?
#
loop_
_entity_poly.entity_id
_entity_poly.type
_entity_poly.pdbx_seq_one_letter_code
_entity_poly.pdbx_strand_id
1 'polypeptide(L)'
;MPKIPVAASRDIQITALPQLKLARPWYGEIDSTVLQQNVKRLDVPYKNFFEGRGFPKCKNPSNFTSFTYATCVKIKCCKVYLPKLIPMGFHNSRSVPNEFTIKSVTVRQPQDGWYMSLRIEDKTVPDYVAKPLAEVKSIIGCDLGITKLVHLSDGYQFENPKFATSRKTKHLLKVRQRRVNRKIRGSNKCKKPSKNVGRLHKKSAERASSSLSGI
;
A
#
# COMPACT_ATOMS: atom_id res chain seq x y z
N MET A 1 42.95 3.96 6.91
CA MET A 1 42.34 2.65 6.64
C MET A 1 41.00 2.87 5.95
N PRO A 2 40.80 2.43 4.69
CA PRO A 2 39.49 2.48 4.06
C PRO A 2 38.54 1.53 4.82
N LYS A 3 37.38 2.03 5.26
CA LYS A 3 36.35 1.20 5.90
C LYS A 3 35.86 0.20 4.87
N ILE A 4 36.15 -1.09 5.06
CA ILE A 4 35.52 -2.17 4.30
C ILE A 4 34.01 -1.99 4.48
N PRO A 5 33.21 -1.88 3.41
CA PRO A 5 31.78 -1.68 3.55
C PRO A 5 31.19 -2.93 4.20
N VAL A 6 30.80 -2.82 5.47
CA VAL A 6 30.08 -3.88 6.15
C VAL A 6 28.75 -4.05 5.42
N ALA A 7 28.47 -5.28 4.97
CA ALA A 7 27.21 -5.59 4.31
C ALA A 7 26.04 -5.16 5.22
N ALA A 8 25.04 -4.48 4.65
CA ALA A 8 23.89 -4.04 5.42
C ALA A 8 23.20 -5.26 6.05
N SER A 9 22.67 -5.11 7.28
CA SER A 9 21.98 -6.20 8.02
C SER A 9 20.94 -6.92 7.16
N ARG A 10 20.19 -6.18 6.33
CA ARG A 10 19.26 -6.72 5.34
C ARG A 10 19.88 -7.71 4.35
N ASP A 11 21.08 -7.44 3.86
CA ASP A 11 21.73 -8.25 2.82
C ASP A 11 22.30 -9.54 3.41
N ILE A 12 22.77 -9.47 4.67
CA ILE A 12 23.16 -10.65 5.45
C ILE A 12 21.93 -11.56 5.68
N GLN A 13 20.79 -10.99 6.10
CA GLN A 13 19.56 -11.75 6.30
C GLN A 13 19.00 -12.36 5.01
N ILE A 14 19.09 -11.64 3.89
CA ILE A 14 18.71 -12.16 2.57
C ILE A 14 19.60 -13.34 2.18
N THR A 15 20.91 -13.23 2.39
CA THR A 15 21.88 -14.30 2.09
C THR A 15 21.65 -15.54 2.95
N ALA A 16 21.09 -15.40 4.16
CA ALA A 16 20.75 -16.51 5.05
C ALA A 16 19.44 -17.25 4.68
N LEU A 17 18.64 -16.74 3.74
CA LEU A 17 17.37 -17.37 3.34
C LEU A 17 17.48 -18.83 2.87
N PRO A 18 18.53 -19.27 2.14
CA PRO A 18 18.70 -20.67 1.77
C PRO A 18 18.82 -21.59 3.00
N GLN A 19 19.59 -21.19 4.01
CA GLN A 19 19.72 -21.94 5.26
C GLN A 19 18.37 -22.01 6.01
N LEU A 20 17.61 -20.91 6.01
CA LEU A 20 16.26 -20.88 6.57
C LEU A 20 15.30 -21.84 5.85
N LYS A 21 15.44 -22.00 4.52
CA LYS A 21 14.64 -22.97 3.75
C LYS A 21 14.98 -24.41 4.10
N LEU A 22 16.25 -24.72 4.39
CA LEU A 22 16.66 -26.04 4.87
C LEU A 22 16.08 -26.33 6.26
N ALA A 23 16.17 -25.36 7.18
CA ALA A 23 15.64 -25.51 8.53
C ALA A 23 14.10 -25.53 8.58
N ARG A 24 13.42 -24.90 7.61
CA ARG A 24 11.96 -24.77 7.54
C ARG A 24 11.48 -25.07 6.12
N PRO A 25 11.25 -26.35 5.76
CA PRO A 25 10.95 -26.76 4.39
C PRO A 25 9.77 -26.02 3.74
N TRP A 26 8.74 -25.65 4.51
CA TRP A 26 7.58 -24.90 4.01
C TRP A 26 7.93 -23.50 3.46
N TYR A 27 9.11 -22.94 3.78
CA TYR A 27 9.59 -21.70 3.14
C TYR A 27 9.95 -21.92 1.66
N GLY A 28 10.18 -23.15 1.23
CA GLY A 28 10.43 -23.51 -0.17
C GLY A 28 9.20 -23.37 -1.07
N GLU A 29 8.00 -23.40 -0.48
CA GLU A 29 6.73 -23.16 -1.18
C GLU A 29 6.53 -21.68 -1.51
N ILE A 30 7.14 -20.79 -0.72
CA ILE A 30 7.03 -19.34 -0.90
C ILE A 30 8.03 -18.88 -1.94
N ASP A 31 7.59 -18.00 -2.84
CA ASP A 31 8.47 -17.36 -3.82
C ASP A 31 9.63 -16.62 -3.14
N SER A 32 10.83 -16.75 -3.70
CA SER A 32 12.05 -16.16 -3.13
C SER A 32 11.98 -14.63 -3.08
N THR A 33 11.37 -13.99 -4.07
CA THR A 33 11.26 -12.52 -4.09
C THR A 33 10.36 -12.02 -2.98
N VAL A 34 9.29 -12.77 -2.66
CA VAL A 34 8.39 -12.43 -1.55
C VAL A 34 9.11 -12.52 -0.21
N LEU A 35 9.92 -13.57 0.01
CA LEU A 35 10.72 -13.71 1.23
C LEU A 35 11.72 -12.55 1.38
N GLN A 36 12.43 -12.20 0.31
CA GLN A 36 13.37 -11.07 0.31
C GLN A 36 12.67 -9.74 0.57
N GLN A 37 11.49 -9.51 0.01
CA GLN A 37 10.71 -8.29 0.26
C GLN A 37 10.20 -8.21 1.71
N ASN A 38 9.89 -9.35 2.33
CA ASN A 38 9.52 -9.38 3.75
C ASN A 38 10.71 -9.02 4.65
N VAL A 39 11.93 -9.45 4.32
CA VAL A 39 13.16 -9.02 5.02
C VAL A 39 13.36 -7.51 4.87
N LYS A 40 13.24 -6.97 3.64
CA LYS A 40 13.32 -5.51 3.41
C LYS A 40 12.25 -4.73 4.18
N ARG A 41 11.04 -5.28 4.30
CA ARG A 41 9.95 -4.70 5.10
C ARG A 41 10.27 -4.67 6.59
N LEU A 42 11.03 -5.64 7.09
CA LEU A 42 11.47 -5.72 8.48
C LEU A 42 12.64 -4.78 8.77
N ASP A 43 13.53 -4.57 7.81
CA ASP A 43 14.70 -3.68 7.94
C ASP A 43 14.31 -2.23 8.26
N VAL A 44 13.30 -1.69 7.57
CA VAL A 44 12.82 -0.30 7.76
C VAL A 44 12.45 0.02 9.22
N PRO A 45 11.55 -0.72 9.90
CA PRO A 45 11.22 -0.40 11.29
C PRO A 45 12.39 -0.63 12.25
N TYR A 46 13.31 -1.58 11.98
CA TYR A 46 14.51 -1.73 12.81
C TYR A 46 15.49 -0.56 12.62
N LYS A 47 15.66 -0.08 11.40
CA LYS A 47 16.41 1.15 11.14
C LYS A 47 15.83 2.33 11.94
N ASN A 48 14.50 2.50 11.90
CA ASN A 48 13.81 3.51 12.69
C ASN A 48 14.00 3.33 14.21
N PHE A 49 14.06 2.08 14.69
CA PHE A 49 14.33 1.79 16.11
C PHE A 49 15.72 2.24 16.53
N PHE A 50 16.75 1.93 15.73
CA PHE A 50 18.11 2.37 15.99
C PHE A 50 18.30 3.88 15.85
N GLU A 51 17.42 4.56 15.09
CA GLU A 51 17.30 6.03 15.04
C GLU A 51 16.53 6.63 16.24
N GLY A 52 16.11 5.82 17.22
CA GLY A 52 15.42 6.30 18.43
C GLY A 52 13.90 6.45 18.30
N ARG A 53 13.27 5.96 17.22
CA ARG A 53 11.81 6.08 16.99
C ARG A 53 10.97 4.98 17.68
N GLY A 54 11.59 4.16 18.52
CA GLY A 54 10.94 3.09 19.30
C GLY A 54 10.94 1.71 18.62
N PHE A 55 10.69 0.67 19.41
CA PHE A 55 10.85 -0.73 18.99
C PHE A 55 9.81 -1.16 17.94
N PRO A 56 10.17 -2.00 16.94
CA PRO A 56 9.24 -2.48 15.93
C PRO A 56 8.09 -3.28 16.53
N LYS A 57 6.87 -3.06 16.03
CA LYS A 57 5.71 -3.89 16.40
C LYS A 57 5.58 -5.07 15.45
N CYS A 58 5.70 -6.28 15.98
CA CYS A 58 5.46 -7.51 15.22
C CYS A 58 4.03 -7.57 14.69
N LYS A 59 3.87 -8.02 13.44
CA LYS A 59 2.56 -8.26 12.85
C LYS A 59 2.08 -9.66 13.22
N ASN A 60 0.85 -9.73 13.72
CA ASN A 60 0.15 -11.00 13.91
C ASN A 60 -0.50 -11.45 12.58
N PRO A 61 -0.96 -12.72 12.49
CA PRO A 61 -1.59 -13.24 11.28
C PRO A 61 -2.78 -12.40 10.78
N SER A 62 -3.54 -11.77 11.69
CA SER A 62 -4.65 -10.90 11.31
C SER A 62 -4.24 -9.56 10.69
N ASN A 63 -3.04 -9.07 10.98
CA ASN A 63 -2.53 -7.78 10.50
C ASN A 63 -1.51 -7.93 9.36
N PHE A 64 -1.08 -9.16 9.08
CA PHE A 64 -0.23 -9.48 7.94
C PHE A 64 -1.08 -9.75 6.70
N THR A 65 -1.61 -8.68 6.11
CA THR A 65 -2.60 -8.75 5.02
C THR A 65 -2.00 -8.43 3.64
N SER A 66 -0.68 -8.38 3.50
CA SER A 66 -0.05 -8.02 2.24
C SER A 66 1.32 -8.65 2.04
N PHE A 67 1.63 -8.97 0.79
CA PHE A 67 2.94 -9.43 0.35
C PHE A 67 3.25 -8.87 -1.04
N THR A 68 4.54 -8.81 -1.39
CA THR A 68 5.01 -8.14 -2.60
C THR A 68 5.95 -9.05 -3.37
N TYR A 69 5.65 -9.25 -4.66
CA TYR A 69 6.59 -9.80 -5.62
C TYR A 69 7.45 -8.67 -6.17
N ALA A 70 8.77 -8.87 -6.15
CA ALA A 70 9.68 -7.91 -6.74
C ALA A 70 9.63 -8.01 -8.28
N THR A 71 9.54 -9.20 -8.85
CA THR A 71 9.61 -9.41 -10.29
C THR A 71 8.78 -10.64 -10.69
N CYS A 72 8.81 -11.02 -11.98
CA CYS A 72 8.28 -12.28 -12.49
C CYS A 72 6.75 -12.45 -12.44
N VAL A 73 6.00 -11.36 -12.28
CA VAL A 73 4.54 -11.38 -12.40
C VAL A 73 4.14 -11.07 -13.84
N LYS A 74 3.30 -11.93 -14.41
CA LYS A 74 2.75 -11.74 -15.77
C LYS A 74 1.23 -11.58 -15.69
N ILE A 75 0.69 -10.70 -16.52
CA ILE A 75 -0.75 -10.50 -16.67
C ILE A 75 -1.10 -10.75 -18.13
N LYS A 76 -2.02 -11.67 -18.40
CA LYS A 76 -2.49 -11.98 -19.76
C LYS A 76 -3.99 -12.23 -19.74
N CYS A 77 -4.74 -11.57 -20.63
CA CYS A 77 -6.16 -11.83 -20.91
C CYS A 77 -6.98 -12.17 -19.64
N CYS A 78 -7.01 -11.24 -18.68
CA CYS A 78 -7.75 -11.36 -17.41
C CYS A 78 -7.27 -12.47 -16.46
N LYS A 79 -6.04 -12.98 -16.63
CA LYS A 79 -5.38 -13.87 -15.67
C LYS A 79 -4.07 -13.27 -15.17
N VAL A 80 -3.78 -13.46 -13.90
CA VAL A 80 -2.49 -13.15 -13.29
C VAL A 80 -1.73 -14.43 -12.99
N TYR A 81 -0.45 -14.42 -13.35
CA TYR A 81 0.51 -15.49 -13.10
C TYR A 81 1.47 -14.99 -12.02
N LEU A 82 1.30 -15.52 -10.81
CA LEU A 82 2.18 -15.28 -9.68
C LEU A 82 3.05 -16.52 -9.48
N PRO A 83 4.38 -16.40 -9.35
CA PRO A 83 5.24 -17.53 -9.06
C PRO A 83 4.77 -18.31 -7.83
N LYS A 84 4.88 -19.64 -7.90
CA LYS A 84 4.45 -20.61 -6.86
C LYS A 84 2.95 -20.65 -6.56
N LEU A 85 2.13 -19.92 -7.31
CA LEU A 85 0.68 -19.95 -7.22
C LEU A 85 0.05 -20.38 -8.55
N ILE A 86 -1.16 -20.93 -8.47
CA ILE A 86 -1.96 -21.28 -9.64
C ILE A 86 -2.40 -19.98 -10.35
N PRO A 87 -2.48 -19.94 -11.70
CA PRO A 87 -3.02 -18.78 -12.40
C PRO A 87 -4.42 -18.41 -11.90
N MET A 88 -4.63 -17.14 -11.55
CA MET A 88 -5.88 -16.66 -10.98
C MET A 88 -6.58 -15.68 -11.91
N GLY A 89 -7.90 -15.66 -11.86
CA GLY A 89 -8.68 -14.60 -12.50
C GLY A 89 -8.29 -13.24 -11.95
N PHE A 90 -8.05 -12.29 -12.85
CA PHE A 90 -7.64 -10.92 -12.54
C PHE A 90 -8.61 -9.96 -13.20
N HIS A 91 -9.38 -9.25 -12.38
CA HIS A 91 -10.19 -8.15 -12.86
C HIS A 91 -9.30 -6.94 -13.09
N ASN A 92 -9.08 -6.60 -14.36
CA ASN A 92 -8.21 -5.51 -14.71
C ASN A 92 -8.95 -4.17 -14.66
N SER A 93 -8.74 -3.40 -13.59
CA SER A 93 -9.35 -2.07 -13.45
C SER A 93 -8.71 -1.01 -14.36
N ARG A 94 -7.46 -1.19 -14.79
CA ARG A 94 -6.71 -0.26 -15.63
C ARG A 94 -5.75 -1.03 -16.52
N SER A 95 -5.89 -0.92 -17.83
CA SER A 95 -4.95 -1.54 -18.78
C SER A 95 -3.52 -1.07 -18.51
N VAL A 96 -2.59 -2.01 -18.48
CA VAL A 96 -1.15 -1.70 -18.48
C VAL A 96 -0.77 -1.55 -19.95
N PRO A 97 -0.29 -0.38 -20.40
CA PRO A 97 0.07 -0.23 -21.80
C PRO A 97 1.32 -1.08 -22.12
N ASN A 98 1.44 -1.50 -23.37
CA ASN A 98 2.41 -2.54 -23.76
C ASN A 98 3.88 -2.13 -23.58
N GLU A 99 4.18 -0.83 -23.62
CA GLU A 99 5.54 -0.29 -23.49
C GLU A 99 6.06 -0.32 -22.05
N PHE A 100 5.19 -0.58 -21.10
CA PHE A 100 5.48 -0.40 -19.70
C PHE A 100 5.97 -1.70 -19.05
N THR A 101 6.98 -1.57 -18.19
CA THR A 101 7.53 -2.74 -17.48
C THR A 101 6.99 -2.81 -16.05
N ILE A 102 6.41 -3.95 -15.68
CA ILE A 102 5.98 -4.20 -14.31
C ILE A 102 7.21 -4.41 -13.42
N LYS A 103 7.45 -3.47 -12.51
CA LYS A 103 8.59 -3.46 -11.58
C LYS A 103 8.36 -4.17 -10.27
N SER A 104 7.12 -4.23 -9.79
CA SER A 104 6.76 -5.00 -8.60
C SER A 104 5.25 -5.11 -8.51
N VAL A 105 4.78 -6.14 -7.82
CA VAL A 105 3.36 -6.41 -7.63
C VAL A 105 3.09 -6.67 -6.17
N THR A 106 2.26 -5.82 -5.55
CA THR A 106 1.84 -6.00 -4.17
C THR A 106 0.42 -6.53 -4.12
N VAL A 107 0.26 -7.73 -3.57
CA VAL A 107 -1.03 -8.34 -3.29
C VAL A 107 -1.45 -7.94 -1.87
N ARG A 108 -2.66 -7.39 -1.72
CA ARG A 108 -3.23 -6.97 -0.44
C ARG A 108 -4.61 -7.58 -0.25
N GLN A 109 -4.91 -7.97 0.98
CA GLN A 109 -6.22 -8.47 1.41
C GLN A 109 -6.87 -7.50 2.41
N PRO A 110 -7.48 -6.40 1.95
CA PRO A 110 -8.39 -5.62 2.77
C PRO A 110 -9.66 -6.42 3.13
N GLN A 111 -10.57 -5.76 3.84
CA GLN A 111 -11.74 -6.38 4.47
C GLN A 111 -12.82 -6.88 3.49
N ASP A 112 -12.66 -6.67 2.19
CA ASP A 112 -13.68 -6.94 1.18
C ASP A 112 -13.20 -7.80 0.02
N GLY A 113 -11.90 -8.06 -0.09
CA GLY A 113 -11.38 -8.93 -1.13
C GLY A 113 -9.88 -8.85 -1.26
N TRP A 114 -9.37 -9.46 -2.32
CA TRP A 114 -7.97 -9.40 -2.72
C TRP A 114 -7.79 -8.34 -3.80
N TYR A 115 -6.76 -7.51 -3.64
CA TYR A 115 -6.42 -6.44 -4.57
C TYR A 115 -4.95 -6.52 -4.92
N MET A 116 -4.63 -6.11 -6.14
CA MET A 116 -3.27 -6.11 -6.65
C MET A 116 -2.87 -4.69 -7.02
N SER A 117 -1.74 -4.23 -6.51
CA SER A 117 -1.14 -2.94 -6.83
C SER A 117 0.10 -3.20 -7.66
N LEU A 118 0.08 -2.71 -8.90
CA LEU A 118 1.18 -2.83 -9.84
C LEU A 118 2.02 -1.57 -9.76
N ARG A 119 3.32 -1.72 -9.51
CA ARG A 119 4.29 -0.65 -9.75
C ARG A 119 4.84 -0.86 -11.15
N ILE A 120 4.71 0.16 -11.96
CA ILE A 120 5.03 0.13 -13.37
C ILE A 120 6.07 1.24 -13.61
N GLU A 121 7.08 0.95 -14.42
CA GLU A 121 8.03 1.96 -14.90
C GLU A 121 7.65 2.36 -16.32
N ASP A 122 7.54 3.66 -16.52
CA ASP A 122 7.36 4.31 -17.81
C ASP A 122 8.64 5.08 -18.14
N LYS A 123 9.20 4.85 -19.33
CA LYS A 123 10.36 5.59 -19.82
C LYS A 123 9.97 6.81 -20.66
N THR A 124 8.70 6.92 -21.02
CA THR A 124 8.17 8.01 -21.86
C THR A 124 7.76 9.22 -21.04
N VAL A 125 7.48 9.05 -19.74
CA VAL A 125 7.22 10.17 -18.83
C VAL A 125 8.53 10.93 -18.63
N PRO A 126 8.62 12.20 -19.06
CA PRO A 126 9.84 12.98 -18.90
C PRO A 126 10.12 13.22 -17.42
N ASP A 127 11.40 13.23 -17.06
CA ASP A 127 11.82 13.75 -15.75
C ASP A 127 11.39 15.22 -15.68
N TYR A 128 10.49 15.54 -14.75
CA TYR A 128 10.04 16.91 -14.51
C TYR A 128 11.20 17.71 -13.93
N VAL A 129 12.01 18.31 -14.80
CA VAL A 129 13.00 19.31 -14.40
C VAL A 129 12.26 20.62 -14.13
N ALA A 130 12.44 21.17 -12.93
CA ALA A 130 11.88 22.47 -12.60
C ALA A 130 12.39 23.50 -13.61
N LYS A 131 11.46 24.20 -14.29
CA LYS A 131 11.84 25.24 -15.24
C LYS A 131 12.56 26.39 -14.50
N PRO A 132 13.55 27.04 -15.12
CA PRO A 132 14.17 28.23 -14.56
C PRO A 132 13.11 29.29 -14.25
N LEU A 133 13.28 30.03 -13.14
CA LEU A 133 12.29 31.02 -12.71
C LEU A 133 12.02 32.09 -13.80
N ALA A 134 13.00 32.38 -14.65
CA ALA A 134 12.87 33.30 -15.77
C ALA A 134 11.86 32.86 -16.85
N GLU A 135 11.55 31.57 -16.95
CA GLU A 135 10.56 31.02 -17.90
C GLU A 135 9.15 30.92 -17.29
N VAL A 136 9.01 31.17 -15.99
CA VAL A 136 7.75 31.06 -15.27
C VAL A 136 6.91 32.32 -15.50
N LYS A 137 5.91 32.20 -16.36
CA LYS A 137 4.99 33.30 -16.70
C LYS A 137 3.92 33.56 -15.64
N SER A 138 3.55 32.55 -14.87
CA SER A 138 2.55 32.64 -13.81
C SER A 138 2.88 31.71 -12.66
N ILE A 139 2.59 32.16 -11.45
CA ILE A 139 2.74 31.42 -10.21
C ILE A 139 1.37 31.35 -9.58
N ILE A 140 0.90 30.14 -9.30
CA ILE A 140 -0.34 29.91 -8.55
C ILE A 140 0.04 29.24 -7.24
N GLY A 141 -0.26 29.90 -6.12
CA GLY A 141 -0.14 29.32 -4.80
C GLY A 141 -1.32 28.40 -4.53
N CYS A 142 -1.05 27.17 -4.09
CA CYS A 142 -2.07 26.21 -3.68
C CYS A 142 -2.03 26.04 -2.16
N ASP A 143 -3.10 26.40 -1.46
CA ASP A 143 -3.26 26.12 -0.03
C ASP A 143 -4.26 24.99 0.19
N LEU A 144 -3.89 24.00 1.01
CA LEU A 144 -4.71 22.82 1.31
C LEU A 144 -5.50 23.05 2.60
N GLY A 145 -6.82 23.19 2.49
CA GLY A 145 -7.69 23.55 3.61
C GLY A 145 -8.47 22.39 4.24
N ILE A 146 -9.08 22.65 5.39
CA ILE A 146 -10.05 21.75 6.05
C ILE A 146 -11.48 22.04 5.57
N THR A 147 -11.81 23.31 5.36
CA THR A 147 -13.14 23.78 4.93
C THR A 147 -13.34 23.58 3.44
N LYS A 148 -12.41 24.09 2.63
CA LYS A 148 -12.24 23.80 1.19
C LYS A 148 -11.03 22.91 1.00
N LEU A 149 -10.99 22.16 -0.09
CA LEU A 149 -9.92 21.20 -0.34
C LEU A 149 -8.64 21.93 -0.76
N VAL A 150 -8.76 22.80 -1.75
CA VAL A 150 -7.66 23.60 -2.30
C VAL A 150 -8.17 25.02 -2.53
N HIS A 151 -7.42 26.00 -2.02
CA HIS A 151 -7.57 27.41 -2.36
C HIS A 151 -6.41 27.81 -3.28
N LEU A 152 -6.74 28.35 -4.45
CA LEU A 152 -5.76 28.88 -5.39
C LEU A 152 -5.64 30.41 -5.21
N SER A 153 -4.44 30.94 -5.41
CA SER A 153 -4.18 32.38 -5.32
C SER A 153 -4.89 33.22 -6.37
N ASP A 154 -5.40 32.60 -7.44
CA ASP A 154 -6.26 33.22 -8.46
C ASP A 154 -7.74 33.34 -8.03
N GLY A 155 -8.06 32.94 -6.80
CA GLY A 155 -9.40 32.99 -6.23
C GLY A 155 -10.25 31.76 -6.51
N TYR A 156 -9.78 30.82 -7.33
CA TYR A 156 -10.49 29.57 -7.59
C TYR A 156 -10.43 28.64 -6.37
N GLN A 157 -11.54 27.93 -6.09
CA GLN A 157 -11.67 27.10 -4.90
C GLN A 157 -12.25 25.73 -5.25
N PHE A 158 -11.59 24.69 -4.77
CA PHE A 158 -12.12 23.34 -4.84
C PHE A 158 -12.83 22.98 -3.53
N GLU A 159 -14.10 22.60 -3.62
CA GLU A 159 -14.86 22.16 -2.45
C GLU A 159 -14.26 20.91 -1.80
N ASN A 160 -14.32 20.83 -0.47
CA ASN A 160 -13.92 19.61 0.24
C ASN A 160 -15.12 18.65 0.35
N PRO A 161 -15.11 17.51 -0.36
CA PRO A 161 -16.15 16.52 -0.20
C PRO A 161 -15.96 15.78 1.13
N LYS A 162 -16.72 16.21 2.15
CA LYS A 162 -16.68 15.72 3.54
C LYS A 162 -17.23 14.29 3.72
N PHE A 163 -16.81 13.33 2.90
CA PHE A 163 -17.36 11.96 2.86
C PHE A 163 -17.25 11.21 4.20
N ALA A 164 -16.10 11.33 4.87
CA ALA A 164 -15.86 10.74 6.19
C ALA A 164 -16.57 11.51 7.31
N THR A 165 -16.75 12.82 7.13
CA THR A 165 -17.28 13.73 8.17
C THR A 165 -18.80 13.88 8.12
N SER A 166 -19.45 13.38 7.06
CA SER A 166 -20.92 13.43 6.93
C SER A 166 -21.62 12.81 8.15
N ARG A 167 -22.70 13.45 8.60
CA ARG A 167 -23.48 13.02 9.78
C ARG A 167 -23.93 11.56 9.67
N LYS A 168 -24.35 11.14 8.47
CA LYS A 168 -24.76 9.77 8.16
C LYS A 168 -23.61 8.76 8.34
N THR A 169 -22.45 9.02 7.73
CA THR A 169 -21.27 8.13 7.85
C THR A 169 -20.78 8.04 9.29
N LYS A 170 -20.67 9.19 9.99
CA LYS A 170 -20.26 9.23 11.41
C LYS A 170 -21.20 8.44 12.31
N HIS A 171 -22.51 8.64 12.16
CA HIS A 171 -23.51 7.91 12.93
C HIS A 171 -23.41 6.40 12.69
N LEU A 172 -23.34 5.99 11.42
CA LEU A 172 -23.21 4.59 11.04
C LEU A 172 -21.92 3.96 11.60
N LEU A 173 -20.80 4.67 11.53
CA LEU A 173 -19.52 4.23 12.07
C LEU A 173 -19.62 4.05 13.59
N LYS A 174 -20.20 5.03 14.31
CA LYS A 174 -20.42 4.96 15.76
C LYS A 174 -21.26 3.74 16.16
N VAL A 175 -22.36 3.49 15.45
CA VAL A 175 -23.22 2.31 15.72
C VAL A 175 -22.46 1.01 15.47
N ARG A 176 -21.73 0.90 14.35
CA ARG A 176 -20.95 -0.31 14.03
C ARG A 176 -19.82 -0.55 15.02
N GLN A 177 -19.11 0.50 15.43
CA GLN A 177 -18.03 0.41 16.42
C GLN A 177 -18.57 -0.02 17.79
N ARG A 178 -19.71 0.52 18.24
CA ARG A 178 -20.39 0.07 19.47
C ARG A 178 -20.72 -1.42 19.43
N ARG A 179 -21.20 -1.93 18.28
CA ARG A 179 -21.49 -3.36 18.11
C ARG A 179 -20.24 -4.23 18.22
N VAL A 180 -19.10 -3.77 17.71
CA VAL A 180 -17.80 -4.45 17.85
C VAL A 180 -17.34 -4.46 19.31
N ASN A 181 -17.39 -3.30 19.98
CA ASN A 181 -16.90 -3.16 21.35
C ASN A 181 -17.69 -4.00 22.37
N ARG A 182 -18.97 -4.31 22.10
CA ARG A 182 -19.79 -5.22 22.91
C ARG A 182 -19.44 -6.70 22.72
N LYS A 183 -18.53 -7.05 21.82
CA LYS A 183 -18.10 -8.44 21.60
C LYS A 183 -16.77 -8.70 22.27
N ILE A 184 -16.58 -9.94 22.73
CA ILE A 184 -15.30 -10.41 23.26
C ILE A 184 -14.24 -10.28 22.15
N ARG A 185 -13.15 -9.59 22.48
CA ARG A 185 -12.02 -9.37 21.57
C ARG A 185 -11.46 -10.72 21.10
N GLY A 186 -11.20 -10.86 19.81
CA GLY A 186 -10.67 -12.10 19.22
C GLY A 186 -11.70 -13.22 18.98
N SER A 187 -12.90 -13.14 19.56
CA SER A 187 -13.94 -14.14 19.33
C SER A 187 -14.38 -14.21 17.85
N ASN A 188 -14.78 -15.40 17.39
CA ASN A 188 -15.34 -15.59 16.05
C ASN A 188 -16.57 -14.70 15.78
N LYS A 189 -17.37 -14.42 16.81
CA LYS A 189 -18.54 -13.54 16.75
C LYS A 189 -18.16 -12.06 16.53
N CYS A 190 -16.92 -11.65 16.85
CA CYS A 190 -16.41 -10.29 16.63
C CYS A 190 -15.91 -10.05 15.19
N LYS A 191 -15.52 -11.11 14.47
CA LYS A 191 -14.96 -11.02 13.10
C LYS A 191 -15.92 -10.33 12.11
N LYS A 192 -17.18 -10.76 12.07
CA LYS A 192 -18.19 -10.20 11.14
C LYS A 192 -18.45 -8.70 11.39
N PRO A 193 -18.75 -8.24 12.63
CA PRO A 193 -18.87 -6.81 12.93
C PRO A 193 -17.62 -5.98 12.57
N SER A 194 -16.41 -6.47 12.89
CA SER A 194 -15.17 -5.77 12.59
C SER A 194 -14.94 -5.60 11.09
N LYS A 195 -15.25 -6.63 10.29
CA LYS A 195 -15.23 -6.55 8.82
C LYS A 195 -16.15 -5.46 8.29
N ASN A 196 -17.34 -5.29 8.89
CA ASN A 196 -18.31 -4.26 8.49
C ASN A 196 -17.84 -2.83 8.84
N VAL A 197 -17.10 -2.65 9.92
CA VAL A 197 -16.44 -1.37 10.24
C VAL A 197 -15.39 -1.05 9.20
N GLY A 198 -14.49 -2.01 8.91
CA GLY A 198 -13.43 -1.79 7.92
C GLY A 198 -13.94 -1.54 6.50
N ARG A 199 -15.04 -2.20 6.08
CA ARG A 199 -15.73 -1.89 4.82
C ARG A 199 -16.23 -0.44 4.74
N LEU A 200 -16.70 0.12 5.87
CA LEU A 200 -17.17 1.51 5.90
C LEU A 200 -16.00 2.48 5.74
N HIS A 201 -14.88 2.24 6.44
CA HIS A 201 -13.66 3.04 6.27
C HIS A 201 -13.15 3.01 4.84
N LYS A 202 -13.10 1.83 4.24
CA LYS A 202 -12.69 1.67 2.85
C LYS A 202 -13.57 2.48 1.89
N LYS A 203 -14.90 2.36 2.00
CA LYS A 203 -15.85 3.11 1.17
C LYS A 203 -15.66 4.63 1.29
N SER A 204 -15.35 5.13 2.47
CA SER A 204 -15.03 6.56 2.67
C SER A 204 -13.72 6.96 2.00
N ALA A 205 -12.68 6.12 2.07
CA ALA A 205 -11.39 6.37 1.43
C ALA A 205 -11.49 6.32 -0.11
N GLU A 206 -12.23 5.37 -0.67
CA GLU A 206 -12.44 5.25 -2.13
C GLU A 206 -13.17 6.47 -2.70
N ARG A 207 -14.20 6.96 -1.99
CA ARG A 207 -14.90 8.18 -2.39
C ARG A 207 -13.99 9.40 -2.38
N ALA A 208 -13.14 9.55 -1.35
CA ALA A 208 -12.18 10.63 -1.27
C ALA A 208 -11.12 10.55 -2.39
N SER A 209 -10.64 9.34 -2.71
CA SER A 209 -9.70 9.15 -3.83
C SER A 209 -10.34 9.46 -5.18
N SER A 210 -11.61 9.10 -5.37
CA SER A 210 -12.33 9.35 -6.63
C SER A 210 -12.67 10.84 -6.83
N SER A 211 -12.88 11.60 -5.77
CA SER A 211 -13.11 13.04 -5.89
C SER A 211 -11.83 13.79 -6.23
N LEU A 212 -10.68 13.34 -5.71
CA LEU A 212 -9.38 13.95 -6.01
C LEU A 212 -8.95 13.76 -7.46
N SER A 213 -9.35 12.65 -8.11
CA SER A 213 -9.02 12.43 -9.52
C SER A 213 -9.86 13.25 -10.51
N GLY A 214 -10.91 13.93 -10.04
CA GLY A 214 -11.75 14.80 -10.86
C GLY A 214 -11.47 16.30 -10.68
N ILE A 215 -10.41 16.61 -9.93
CA ILE A 215 -9.86 17.94 -9.68
C ILE A 215 -8.55 18.03 -10.45
#